data_AF-A0A7X8LHS2-F1
#
_entry.id   AF-A0A7X8LHS2-F1
#
_cell.length_a   1.000
_cell.length_b   1.000
_cell.length_c   1.000
_cell.angle_alpha   90.00
_cell.angle_beta   90.00
_cell.angle_gamma   90.00
#
_symmetry.space_group_name_H-M   'P 1'
#
loop_
_entity.id
_entity.type
_entity.pdbx_description
1 polymer ?
#
loop_
_entity_poly.entity_id
_entity_poly.type
_entity_poly.pdbx_seq_one_letter_code
_entity_poly.pdbx_strand_id
1 'polypeptide(L)'
;TTTGFGYGASFLPLLTVEPSEGWCCHYTEMTCANFTAYVMPPQPGTFLWVDDTTMVAMGTNRVAIGHDSSQLSVYFTAVGAQAAVKAMTPQIKHCEGFYEALHCNLSLTNIVYANTDDDDGDSKKDYDDYYVSNEDDLLPVIPFSVPICCSCADHNITNWTCEVEGMSDNMRLYATTNKSTVIRPGYPLIGSGQTVYVEGAVSSVSNAADWIDWKYYGLTKTATGELVDTNFTVRTVWTSIDLNDAPVRLEPVTVATNAAGTIVNPAGVPLNGVAVYRVAVVPEGIIPDSDIHWSKNNSNVTFYGGKNWGREAHVRGLAAGDFTLEVTIDNMPTDYRPHIHGRVLTPTVTPIHVYIICDADGTPAVSTDTVNAWVAEANRIYRQTAMSFYVAGVEHVVSNDWVKIDDENEFDELCSYANVNEGLELYCVREMKSVGLHSDMRLMPTDERCGIAVRANAIASALAHEIGHACKLNDLKYELDNSVDEVLVGIPNWSGGAGTGYHAPGLKHQDLVKRILMYHQAEPTITDIPLGDVAGTYVSEGGGSPKTNAVICGLDYMDDMGRNPCH
;
A
#
# COMPACT_ATOMS: atom_id res chain seq x y z
N THR A 1 -3.45 -38.54 -13.19
CA THR A 1 -4.80 -38.59 -12.61
C THR A 1 -4.70 -38.41 -11.10
N THR A 2 -5.28 -37.31 -10.59
CA THR A 2 -5.72 -37.05 -9.19
C THR A 2 -4.69 -37.18 -8.06
N THR A 3 -4.09 -36.06 -7.62
CA THR A 3 -4.49 -35.18 -6.49
C THR A 3 -3.96 -35.62 -5.12
N GLY A 4 -3.07 -34.79 -4.59
CA GLY A 4 -2.62 -34.79 -3.20
C GLY A 4 -1.65 -33.63 -2.99
N PHE A 5 -2.17 -32.41 -2.89
CA PHE A 5 -1.44 -31.29 -2.31
C PHE A 5 -1.20 -31.62 -0.83
N GLY A 6 -0.12 -32.32 -0.54
CA GLY A 6 0.39 -32.46 0.81
C GLY A 6 1.06 -31.15 1.19
N TYR A 7 0.68 -30.59 2.34
CA TYR A 7 1.45 -29.56 3.05
C TYR A 7 2.87 -30.08 3.30
N GLY A 8 3.77 -29.84 2.35
CA GLY A 8 5.15 -30.27 2.38
C GLY A 8 6.01 -29.16 2.97
N ALA A 9 6.41 -29.35 4.23
CA ALA A 9 7.42 -28.59 4.97
C ALA A 9 7.20 -27.06 5.04
N SER A 10 6.55 -26.59 6.11
CA SER A 10 6.78 -25.21 6.55
C SER A 10 8.27 -25.08 6.91
N PHE A 11 9.01 -24.29 6.13
CA PHE A 11 10.40 -23.98 6.42
C PHE A 11 10.48 -23.30 7.79
N LEU A 12 11.51 -23.63 8.58
CA LEU A 12 11.73 -23.05 9.89
C LEU A 12 11.84 -21.52 9.75
N PRO A 13 11.10 -20.73 10.54
CA PRO A 13 11.36 -19.30 10.63
C PRO A 13 12.82 -19.06 11.02
N LEU A 14 13.55 -18.24 10.26
CA LEU A 14 14.95 -17.94 10.59
C LEU A 14 14.99 -16.97 11.76
N LEU A 15 15.64 -17.37 12.85
CA LEU A 15 15.78 -16.59 14.07
C LEU A 15 17.07 -15.76 13.99
N THR A 16 16.94 -14.44 13.85
CA THR A 16 18.07 -13.48 13.89
C THR A 16 18.12 -12.80 15.24
N VAL A 17 19.32 -12.49 15.75
CA VAL A 17 19.54 -11.72 16.97
C VAL A 17 20.53 -10.59 16.68
N GLU A 18 20.08 -9.35 16.80
CA GLU A 18 20.89 -8.15 16.57
C GLU A 18 21.23 -7.45 17.90
N PRO A 19 22.47 -6.94 18.06
CA PRO A 19 22.79 -6.03 19.15
C PRO A 19 22.09 -4.68 18.93
N SER A 20 21.69 -4.01 20.03
CA SER A 20 21.40 -2.58 19.93
C SER A 20 22.67 -1.81 19.60
N GLU A 21 22.54 -0.74 18.80
CA GLU A 21 23.66 0.01 18.22
C GLU A 21 24.82 0.27 19.19
N GLY A 22 25.97 -0.31 18.86
CA GLY A 22 27.26 -0.06 19.50
C GLY A 22 27.44 -0.70 20.88
N TRP A 23 28.69 -1.06 21.16
CA TRP A 23 29.24 -1.45 22.47
C TRP A 23 29.11 -2.94 22.84
N CYS A 24 30.16 -3.70 22.50
CA CYS A 24 30.47 -4.95 23.21
C CYS A 24 31.13 -4.61 24.56
N CYS A 25 30.44 -4.92 25.67
CA CYS A 25 30.88 -4.60 27.03
C CYS A 25 31.96 -5.58 27.51
N HIS A 26 33.21 -5.37 27.10
CA HIS A 26 34.32 -6.21 27.58
C HIS A 26 35.06 -5.66 28.79
N TYR A 27 34.76 -4.45 29.29
CA TYR A 27 35.61 -3.81 30.31
C TYR A 27 34.93 -2.93 31.37
N THR A 28 33.60 -2.80 31.40
CA THR A 28 32.94 -1.95 32.42
C THR A 28 31.70 -2.65 32.98
N GLU A 29 31.58 -2.68 34.30
CA GLU A 29 30.42 -3.15 35.10
C GLU A 29 29.13 -2.33 34.85
N MET A 30 28.84 -1.95 33.61
CA MET A 30 27.63 -1.22 33.22
C MET A 30 26.62 -2.17 32.59
N THR A 31 25.35 -1.91 32.89
CA THR A 31 24.16 -2.64 32.42
C THR A 31 24.22 -2.92 30.91
N CYS A 32 24.21 -4.20 30.54
CA CYS A 32 24.39 -4.67 29.18
C CYS A 32 23.24 -4.26 28.24
N ALA A 33 23.59 -4.11 26.96
CA ALA A 33 22.67 -3.83 25.86
C ALA A 33 21.57 -4.92 25.75
N ASN A 34 20.34 -4.50 25.43
CA ASN A 34 19.28 -5.42 25.01
C ASN A 34 19.54 -5.82 23.54
N PHE A 35 19.29 -7.08 23.21
CA PHE A 35 19.33 -7.58 21.84
C PHE A 35 17.91 -7.66 21.29
N THR A 36 17.75 -7.52 19.98
CA THR A 36 16.46 -7.75 19.31
C THR A 36 16.53 -9.05 18.55
N ALA A 37 15.67 -9.99 18.94
CA ALA A 37 15.48 -11.23 18.22
C ALA A 37 14.24 -11.13 17.32
N TYR A 38 14.29 -11.65 16.11
CA TYR A 38 13.14 -11.65 15.20
C TYR A 38 13.16 -12.80 14.21
N VAL A 39 11.96 -13.13 13.72
CA VAL A 39 11.71 -14.17 12.73
C VAL A 39 11.63 -13.57 11.34
N MET A 40 12.37 -14.17 10.40
CA MET A 40 12.40 -13.75 9.00
C MET A 40 12.15 -14.87 7.97
N PRO A 41 11.46 -14.54 6.85
CA PRO A 41 10.68 -13.31 6.67
C PRO A 41 9.46 -13.28 7.63
N PRO A 42 8.82 -12.13 7.86
CA PRO A 42 7.59 -12.06 8.66
C PRO A 42 6.48 -12.85 7.97
N GLN A 43 6.24 -14.08 8.42
CA GLN A 43 5.20 -14.93 7.85
C GLN A 43 3.84 -14.66 8.53
N PRO A 44 2.73 -14.62 7.77
CA PRO A 44 1.40 -14.53 8.36
C PRO A 44 1.10 -15.77 9.23
N GLY A 45 0.91 -15.55 10.52
CA GLY A 45 0.66 -16.60 11.50
C GLY A 45 0.87 -16.12 12.94
N THR A 46 0.86 -17.06 13.87
CA THR A 46 1.02 -16.79 15.30
C THR A 46 2.43 -17.13 15.76
N PHE A 47 3.09 -16.18 16.41
CA PHE A 47 4.41 -16.34 17.03
C PHE A 47 4.29 -16.53 18.54
N LEU A 48 5.10 -17.41 19.11
CA LEU A 48 5.25 -17.61 20.54
C LEU A 48 6.75 -17.69 20.86
N TRP A 49 7.24 -16.72 21.64
CA TRP A 49 8.62 -16.62 22.06
C TRP A 49 8.79 -17.18 23.46
N VAL A 50 9.77 -18.07 23.63
CA VAL A 50 10.10 -18.73 24.89
C VAL A 50 11.58 -18.60 25.13
N ASP A 51 11.97 -18.00 26.26
CA ASP A 51 13.34 -18.00 26.75
C ASP A 51 13.46 -19.08 27.84
N ASP A 52 14.26 -20.10 27.55
CA ASP A 52 14.30 -21.41 28.24
C ASP A 52 12.91 -22.06 28.38
N THR A 53 12.20 -21.69 29.45
CA THR A 53 10.90 -22.24 29.84
C THR A 53 9.83 -21.17 30.04
N THR A 54 10.22 -19.89 29.92
CA THR A 54 9.35 -18.75 30.18
C THR A 54 8.92 -18.12 28.87
N MET A 55 7.61 -17.95 28.69
CA MET A 55 7.09 -17.18 27.57
C MET A 55 7.46 -15.70 27.75
N VAL A 56 8.12 -15.12 26.74
CA VAL A 56 8.59 -13.72 26.78
C VAL A 56 7.79 -12.80 25.85
N ALA A 57 7.20 -13.34 24.77
CA ALA A 57 6.34 -12.58 23.87
C ALA A 57 5.39 -13.50 23.07
N MET A 58 4.29 -12.95 22.57
CA MET A 58 3.33 -13.66 21.70
C MET A 58 2.76 -12.70 20.64
N GLY A 59 2.45 -13.22 19.46
CA GLY A 59 1.76 -12.48 18.38
C GLY A 59 2.64 -11.48 17.61
N THR A 60 3.94 -11.43 17.92
CA THR A 60 4.90 -10.57 17.24
C THR A 60 6.03 -11.41 16.67
N ASN A 61 6.51 -11.06 15.48
CA ASN A 61 7.68 -11.69 14.88
C ASN A 61 8.99 -11.19 15.49
N ARG A 62 8.97 -10.38 16.56
CA ARG A 62 10.18 -9.85 17.23
C ARG A 62 10.05 -9.79 18.74
N VAL A 63 11.17 -9.89 19.45
CA VAL A 63 11.25 -9.74 20.91
C VAL A 63 12.58 -9.12 21.32
N ALA A 64 12.55 -8.21 22.30
CA ALA A 64 13.77 -7.72 22.94
C ALA A 64 14.17 -8.70 24.05
N ILE A 65 15.44 -9.11 24.09
CA ILE A 65 15.98 -10.04 25.08
C ILE A 65 17.18 -9.43 25.80
N GLY A 66 17.30 -9.74 27.09
CA GLY A 66 18.44 -9.35 27.89
C GLY A 66 19.66 -10.24 27.62
N HIS A 67 20.84 -9.76 27.99
CA HIS A 67 22.11 -10.48 27.83
C HIS A 67 22.21 -11.80 28.61
N ASP A 68 21.32 -12.04 29.58
CA ASP A 68 21.27 -13.27 30.38
C ASP A 68 20.36 -14.36 29.78
N SER A 69 19.80 -14.14 28.57
CA SER A 69 19.00 -15.17 27.88
C SER A 69 19.86 -16.38 27.58
N SER A 70 19.42 -17.56 28.03
CA SER A 70 20.15 -18.82 27.96
C SER A 70 19.78 -19.64 26.74
N GLN A 71 18.50 -19.70 26.33
CA GLN A 71 18.07 -20.39 25.12
C GLN A 71 16.76 -19.78 24.61
N LEU A 72 16.87 -18.94 23.58
CA LEU A 72 15.69 -18.36 22.95
C LEU A 72 15.11 -19.34 21.92
N SER A 73 13.82 -19.60 22.03
CA SER A 73 13.02 -20.39 21.10
C SER A 73 11.87 -19.56 20.56
N VAL A 74 11.54 -19.76 19.29
CA VAL A 74 10.31 -19.25 18.69
C VAL A 74 9.51 -20.39 18.09
N TYR A 75 8.22 -20.42 18.43
CA TYR A 75 7.24 -21.31 17.86
C TYR A 75 6.35 -20.51 16.91
N PHE A 76 6.26 -20.94 15.66
CA PHE A 76 5.47 -20.29 14.63
C PHE A 76 4.39 -21.22 14.12
N THR A 77 3.14 -20.77 14.13
CA THR A 77 1.99 -21.45 13.53
C THR A 77 1.49 -20.62 12.36
N ALA A 78 1.74 -21.06 11.14
CA ALA A 78 1.23 -20.39 9.93
C ALA A 78 -0.31 -20.40 9.91
N VAL A 79 -0.91 -19.41 9.25
CA VAL A 79 -2.36 -19.37 9.01
C VAL A 79 -2.80 -20.65 8.28
N GLY A 80 -3.72 -21.41 8.87
CA GLY A 80 -4.21 -22.69 8.34
C GLY A 80 -3.38 -23.92 8.68
N ALA A 81 -2.23 -23.78 9.38
CA ALA A 81 -1.43 -24.92 9.82
C ALA A 81 -2.02 -25.60 11.06
N GLN A 82 -1.93 -26.93 11.11
CA GLN A 82 -2.40 -27.74 12.25
C GLN A 82 -1.37 -27.83 13.39
N ALA A 83 -0.12 -27.45 13.15
CA ALA A 83 0.97 -27.56 14.11
C ALA A 83 1.97 -26.40 13.98
N ALA A 84 2.57 -26.02 15.10
CA ALA A 84 3.63 -25.04 15.16
C ALA A 84 4.99 -25.65 14.77
N VAL A 85 5.85 -24.85 14.17
CA VAL A 85 7.26 -25.19 13.90
C VAL A 85 8.15 -24.39 14.86
N LYS A 86 9.21 -25.03 15.38
CA LYS A 86 10.10 -24.45 16.41
C LYS A 86 11.48 -24.14 15.86
N ALA A 87 11.92 -22.89 15.95
CA ALA A 87 13.33 -22.49 15.79
C ALA A 87 13.95 -22.12 17.15
N MET A 88 15.28 -22.29 17.28
CA MET A 88 16.00 -22.08 18.55
C MET A 88 17.38 -21.48 18.31
N THR A 89 17.84 -20.60 19.20
CA THR A 89 19.26 -20.26 19.30
C THR A 89 20.03 -21.36 20.05
N PRO A 90 21.34 -21.52 19.78
CA PRO A 90 22.24 -22.24 20.67
C PRO A 90 22.22 -21.66 22.10
N GLN A 91 22.68 -22.44 23.09
CA GLN A 91 22.71 -21.95 24.49
C GLN A 91 23.72 -20.80 24.65
N ILE A 92 23.24 -19.63 25.03
CA ILE A 92 24.05 -18.41 25.27
C ILE A 92 24.34 -18.35 26.76
N LYS A 93 25.33 -19.10 27.25
CA LYS A 93 25.55 -19.22 28.70
C LYS A 93 26.51 -18.19 29.31
N HIS A 94 27.49 -17.68 28.56
CA HIS A 94 28.47 -16.68 29.03
C HIS A 94 29.11 -15.97 27.83
N CYS A 95 29.77 -14.82 28.05
CA CYS A 95 30.60 -14.17 27.03
C CYS A 95 31.68 -15.11 26.45
N GLU A 96 32.17 -16.10 27.20
CA GLU A 96 33.07 -17.14 26.66
C GLU A 96 32.37 -18.11 25.68
N GLY A 97 31.08 -18.38 25.86
CA GLY A 97 30.25 -19.10 24.88
C GLY A 97 29.82 -18.23 23.71
N PHE A 98 29.70 -16.90 23.93
CA PHE A 98 29.58 -15.90 22.87
C PHE A 98 30.87 -15.78 22.06
N TYR A 99 32.02 -16.07 22.68
CA TYR A 99 33.34 -16.10 22.04
C TYR A 99 33.67 -17.44 21.37
N GLU A 100 33.25 -18.60 21.86
CA GLU A 100 33.30 -19.82 21.02
C GLU A 100 32.29 -19.74 19.86
N ALA A 101 31.26 -18.90 20.00
CA ALA A 101 30.44 -18.35 18.92
C ALA A 101 31.02 -17.05 18.29
N LEU A 102 32.36 -16.88 18.26
CA LEU A 102 33.14 -15.91 17.45
C LEU A 102 32.91 -16.13 15.93
N HIS A 103 31.66 -16.11 15.48
CA HIS A 103 31.30 -15.97 14.06
C HIS A 103 30.78 -14.56 13.74
N CYS A 104 30.87 -13.60 14.66
CA CYS A 104 30.10 -12.35 14.59
C CYS A 104 31.00 -11.10 14.36
N ASN A 105 31.43 -10.84 13.11
CA ASN A 105 30.77 -9.79 12.28
C ASN A 105 30.08 -10.43 11.06
N LEU A 106 29.61 -11.67 11.18
CA LEU A 106 28.52 -12.09 10.31
C LEU A 106 27.24 -11.46 10.87
N SER A 107 26.78 -10.40 10.21
CA SER A 107 25.35 -10.18 10.08
C SER A 107 24.77 -11.51 9.58
N LEU A 108 24.12 -12.28 10.46
CA LEU A 108 23.61 -13.63 10.11
C LEU A 108 22.43 -13.57 9.14
N THR A 109 22.04 -12.39 8.70
CA THR A 109 21.03 -12.16 7.67
C THR A 109 21.27 -10.76 7.10
N ASN A 110 21.81 -10.69 5.89
CA ASN A 110 21.55 -9.54 5.05
C ASN A 110 20.18 -9.81 4.44
N ILE A 111 19.11 -9.15 4.93
CA ILE A 111 17.97 -8.96 4.04
C ILE A 111 18.51 -8.10 2.92
N VAL A 112 18.53 -8.69 1.74
CA VAL A 112 18.88 -7.97 0.54
C VAL A 112 17.68 -8.01 -0.36
N TYR A 113 17.18 -6.82 -0.67
CA TYR A 113 16.31 -6.61 -1.80
C TYR A 113 17.18 -6.69 -3.04
N ALA A 114 17.08 -7.80 -3.75
CA ALA A 114 17.62 -7.92 -5.09
C ALA A 114 16.56 -7.41 -6.06
N ASN A 115 16.91 -6.37 -6.79
CA ASN A 115 16.10 -5.82 -7.87
C ASN A 115 16.09 -6.79 -9.06
N THR A 116 15.02 -6.81 -9.84
CA THR A 116 14.91 -7.59 -11.09
C THR A 116 14.26 -6.76 -12.20
N ASP A 117 14.39 -5.44 -12.14
CA ASP A 117 13.87 -4.56 -13.20
C ASP A 117 14.88 -4.43 -14.35
N ASP A 118 14.36 -4.55 -15.57
CA ASP A 118 15.07 -4.33 -16.83
C ASP A 118 15.12 -2.81 -17.11
N ASP A 119 16.24 -2.17 -16.78
CA ASP A 119 16.50 -0.75 -17.06
C ASP A 119 17.46 -0.51 -18.25
N ASP A 120 17.90 -1.57 -18.94
CA ASP A 120 18.92 -1.51 -20.00
C ASP A 120 18.41 -0.92 -21.34
N GLY A 121 17.12 -0.57 -21.40
CA GLY A 121 16.47 0.06 -22.54
C GLY A 121 16.28 -0.86 -23.74
N ASP A 122 16.53 -2.16 -23.58
CA ASP A 122 16.46 -3.16 -24.64
C ASP A 122 15.21 -4.08 -24.53
N SER A 123 14.47 -3.96 -23.41
CA SER A 123 13.20 -4.66 -23.15
C SER A 123 13.34 -6.19 -23.04
N LYS A 124 14.54 -6.71 -22.80
CA LYS A 124 14.76 -8.12 -22.47
C LYS A 124 14.85 -8.31 -20.97
N LYS A 125 14.18 -9.36 -20.51
CA LYS A 125 14.27 -9.82 -19.12
C LYS A 125 15.73 -10.15 -18.76
N ASP A 126 16.20 -9.70 -17.59
CA ASP A 126 17.60 -9.76 -17.15
C ASP A 126 18.24 -11.16 -17.26
N TYR A 127 17.46 -12.22 -17.04
CA TYR A 127 17.98 -13.59 -17.14
C TYR A 127 18.35 -14.03 -18.57
N ASP A 128 17.90 -13.29 -19.60
CA ASP A 128 18.18 -13.51 -21.01
C ASP A 128 19.33 -12.64 -21.56
N ASP A 129 19.90 -11.73 -20.74
CA ASP A 129 21.02 -10.89 -21.18
C ASP A 129 22.42 -11.45 -20.83
N TYR A 130 23.39 -11.14 -21.68
CA TYR A 130 24.79 -11.56 -21.58
C TYR A 130 25.74 -10.39 -21.27
N TYR A 131 25.29 -9.12 -21.28
CA TYR A 131 26.15 -7.94 -21.23
C TYR A 131 25.50 -6.69 -20.63
N VAL A 132 25.66 -6.54 -19.32
CA VAL A 132 25.19 -5.36 -18.57
C VAL A 132 26.30 -4.34 -18.38
N SER A 133 26.27 -3.27 -19.18
CA SER A 133 27.11 -2.09 -18.94
C SER A 133 26.26 -0.99 -18.29
N ASN A 134 26.48 -0.79 -16.99
CA ASN A 134 25.97 0.30 -16.14
C ASN A 134 24.61 0.06 -15.43
N GLU A 135 24.39 -1.10 -14.82
CA GLU A 135 23.20 -1.34 -13.98
C GLU A 135 23.42 -1.03 -12.49
N ASP A 136 22.34 -0.58 -11.83
CA ASP A 136 22.20 -0.30 -10.38
C ASP A 136 21.47 -1.44 -9.61
N ASP A 137 21.26 -2.61 -10.24
CA ASP A 137 20.42 -3.74 -9.79
C ASP A 137 21.13 -4.79 -8.89
N LEU A 138 22.44 -4.95 -9.09
CA LEU A 138 23.27 -5.93 -8.39
C LEU A 138 23.56 -5.46 -6.96
N LEU A 139 23.06 -6.18 -5.95
CA LEU A 139 23.45 -5.86 -4.58
C LEU A 139 24.89 -6.33 -4.28
N PRO A 140 25.81 -5.43 -3.89
CA PRO A 140 27.10 -5.82 -3.35
C PRO A 140 26.92 -6.47 -1.97
N VAL A 141 27.42 -7.70 -1.83
CA VAL A 141 27.44 -8.45 -0.58
C VAL A 141 28.85 -8.88 -0.25
N ILE A 142 29.23 -8.74 1.02
CA ILE A 142 30.43 -9.38 1.55
C ILE A 142 29.95 -10.59 2.35
N PRO A 143 30.03 -11.82 1.82
CA PRO A 143 29.49 -13.00 2.49
C PRO A 143 30.16 -13.23 3.84
N PHE A 144 31.41 -12.79 3.96
CA PHE A 144 32.21 -12.98 5.15
C PHE A 144 33.09 -11.76 5.44
N SER A 145 32.87 -11.11 6.58
CA SER A 145 33.76 -10.08 7.12
C SER A 145 34.19 -10.43 8.55
N VAL A 146 35.50 -10.45 8.82
CA VAL A 146 36.03 -10.64 10.19
C VAL A 146 36.49 -9.28 10.72
N PRO A 147 36.00 -8.83 11.89
CA PRO A 147 36.58 -7.67 12.54
C PRO A 147 37.98 -8.02 13.05
N ILE A 148 38.95 -7.14 12.77
CA ILE A 148 40.29 -7.26 13.38
C ILE A 148 40.16 -6.84 14.85
N CYS A 149 39.94 -7.80 15.76
CA CYS A 149 39.82 -7.54 17.19
C CYS A 149 41.16 -7.73 17.94
N CYS A 150 42.05 -8.64 17.48
CA CYS A 150 43.45 -8.74 17.92
C CYS A 150 44.38 -9.31 16.85
N SER A 151 45.70 -9.09 17.02
CA SER A 151 46.78 -9.62 16.15
C SER A 151 47.11 -11.09 16.40
N CYS A 152 46.19 -11.83 17.01
CA CYS A 152 46.29 -13.22 17.40
C CYS A 152 45.95 -14.12 16.21
N ALA A 153 46.61 -15.27 16.06
CA ALA A 153 46.49 -16.11 14.86
C ALA A 153 45.06 -16.60 14.60
N ASP A 154 44.26 -16.78 15.64
CA ASP A 154 42.89 -17.31 15.55
C ASP A 154 41.87 -16.25 15.11
N HIS A 155 42.22 -14.96 15.20
CA HIS A 155 41.43 -13.85 14.64
C HIS A 155 42.06 -13.28 13.37
N ASN A 156 42.94 -14.05 12.73
CA ASN A 156 43.48 -13.66 11.43
C ASN A 156 42.46 -13.95 10.32
N ILE A 157 41.96 -12.87 9.72
CA ILE A 157 41.01 -12.88 8.62
C ILE A 157 41.44 -13.76 7.43
N THR A 158 42.74 -13.94 7.21
CA THR A 158 43.26 -14.78 6.11
C THR A 158 43.09 -16.28 6.32
N ASN A 159 42.71 -16.72 7.53
CA ASN A 159 42.51 -18.14 7.83
C ASN A 159 41.11 -18.64 7.45
N TRP A 160 40.27 -17.76 6.93
CA TRP A 160 38.87 -18.01 6.71
C TRP A 160 38.50 -17.83 5.24
N THR A 161 37.69 -18.75 4.75
CA THR A 161 37.13 -18.73 3.40
C THR A 161 35.69 -19.20 3.42
N CYS A 162 34.92 -18.88 2.39
CA CYS A 162 33.59 -19.46 2.21
C CYS A 162 33.37 -19.96 0.79
N GLU A 163 32.42 -20.88 0.62
CA GLU A 163 31.89 -21.27 -0.67
C GLU A 163 30.37 -21.29 -0.61
N VAL A 164 29.73 -21.33 -1.78
CA VAL A 164 28.30 -21.59 -1.88
C VAL A 164 28.10 -23.10 -1.77
N GLU A 165 27.36 -23.55 -0.76
CA GLU A 165 26.94 -24.96 -0.62
C GLU A 165 25.64 -25.23 -1.39
N GLY A 166 24.74 -24.25 -1.40
CA GLY A 166 23.46 -24.33 -2.10
C GLY A 166 22.83 -22.95 -2.26
N MET A 167 21.79 -22.86 -3.09
CA MET A 167 21.01 -21.64 -3.29
C MET A 167 19.65 -21.99 -3.90
N SER A 168 18.64 -21.12 -3.73
CA SER A 168 17.37 -21.28 -4.42
C SER A 168 17.52 -21.08 -5.93
N ASP A 169 16.63 -21.68 -6.71
CA ASP A 169 16.66 -21.60 -8.18
C ASP A 169 16.51 -20.17 -8.71
N ASN A 170 15.94 -19.28 -7.91
CA ASN A 170 15.75 -17.88 -8.26
C ASN A 170 17.04 -17.06 -8.13
N MET A 171 17.93 -17.37 -7.18
CA MET A 171 19.10 -16.53 -6.92
C MET A 171 20.16 -16.65 -8.02
N ARG A 172 20.93 -15.58 -8.25
CA ARG A 172 22.15 -15.58 -9.07
C ARG A 172 23.25 -14.87 -8.31
N LEU A 173 24.49 -15.32 -8.53
CA LEU A 173 25.64 -14.82 -7.79
C LEU A 173 26.82 -14.62 -8.75
N TYR A 174 27.51 -13.49 -8.65
CA TYR A 174 28.59 -13.11 -9.55
C TYR A 174 29.80 -12.59 -8.78
N ALA A 175 30.99 -12.85 -9.31
CA ALA A 175 32.22 -12.31 -8.76
C ALA A 175 32.48 -10.85 -9.17
N THR A 176 31.76 -10.35 -10.17
CA THR A 176 31.97 -9.03 -10.78
C THR A 176 30.63 -8.43 -11.20
N THR A 177 30.56 -7.09 -11.25
CA THR A 177 29.36 -6.33 -11.64
C THR A 177 28.93 -6.56 -13.09
N ASN A 178 29.85 -6.96 -13.97
CA ASN A 178 29.53 -7.22 -15.38
C ASN A 178 29.00 -8.64 -15.65
N LYS A 179 28.56 -9.37 -14.62
CA LYS A 179 28.01 -10.75 -14.67
C LYS A 179 28.92 -11.79 -15.38
N SER A 180 30.17 -11.46 -15.68
CA SER A 180 31.09 -12.28 -16.51
C SER A 180 31.56 -13.58 -15.84
N THR A 181 31.44 -13.64 -14.52
CA THR A 181 31.89 -14.78 -13.72
C THR A 181 30.80 -15.18 -12.73
N VAL A 182 30.07 -16.24 -13.08
CA VAL A 182 28.99 -16.80 -12.26
C VAL A 182 29.57 -17.67 -11.15
N ILE A 183 29.10 -17.46 -9.92
CA ILE A 183 29.41 -18.27 -8.74
C ILE A 183 28.25 -19.25 -8.51
N ARG A 184 28.57 -20.54 -8.34
CA ARG A 184 27.62 -21.64 -8.10
C ARG A 184 28.21 -22.63 -7.10
N PRO A 185 27.43 -23.59 -6.58
CA PRO A 185 27.99 -24.68 -5.79
C PRO A 185 29.16 -25.37 -6.50
N GLY A 186 30.30 -25.48 -5.81
CA GLY A 186 31.56 -25.99 -6.36
C GLY A 186 32.46 -24.97 -7.06
N TYR A 187 32.11 -23.68 -7.05
CA TYR A 187 33.00 -22.59 -7.45
C TYR A 187 34.18 -22.44 -6.45
N PRO A 188 35.36 -21.93 -6.88
CA PRO A 188 36.49 -21.70 -5.98
C PRO A 188 36.13 -20.88 -4.72
N LEU A 189 36.86 -21.15 -3.64
CA LEU A 189 36.68 -20.47 -2.35
C LEU A 189 36.70 -18.94 -2.50
N ILE A 190 35.68 -18.29 -1.96
CA ILE A 190 35.54 -16.85 -1.82
C ILE A 190 36.37 -16.42 -0.62
N GLY A 191 37.26 -15.46 -0.86
CA GLY A 191 38.16 -14.96 0.17
C GLY A 191 37.45 -14.08 1.20
N SER A 192 38.01 -14.00 2.41
CA SER A 192 37.46 -13.08 3.41
C SER A 192 37.55 -11.62 2.97
N GLY A 193 36.47 -10.86 3.18
CA GLY A 193 36.34 -9.48 2.75
C GLY A 193 36.11 -9.30 1.24
N GLN A 194 36.02 -10.38 0.46
CA GLN A 194 35.68 -10.31 -0.95
C GLN A 194 34.20 -9.93 -1.12
N THR A 195 33.95 -8.87 -1.88
CA THR A 195 32.61 -8.52 -2.34
C THR A 195 32.20 -9.44 -3.50
N VAL A 196 30.99 -9.97 -3.42
CA VAL A 196 30.27 -10.65 -4.50
C VAL A 196 28.98 -9.88 -4.78
N TYR A 197 28.37 -10.15 -5.92
CA TYR A 197 27.19 -9.44 -6.39
C TYR A 197 26.06 -10.43 -6.57
N VAL A 198 24.85 -10.04 -6.16
CA VAL A 198 23.71 -10.94 -6.09
C VAL A 198 22.48 -10.26 -6.68
N GLU A 199 21.69 -11.05 -7.40
CA GLU A 199 20.37 -10.69 -7.93
C GLU A 199 19.42 -11.89 -7.81
N GLY A 200 18.13 -11.69 -8.04
CA GLY A 200 17.21 -12.78 -8.34
C GLY A 200 16.84 -12.79 -9.83
N ALA A 201 16.44 -13.95 -10.33
CA ALA A 201 16.10 -14.14 -11.73
C ALA A 201 14.68 -13.65 -12.07
N VAL A 202 13.79 -13.65 -11.07
CA VAL A 202 12.42 -13.13 -11.13
C VAL A 202 11.96 -12.67 -9.75
N SER A 203 10.90 -11.88 -9.69
CA SER A 203 10.13 -11.62 -8.46
C SER A 203 9.82 -12.90 -7.69
N SER A 204 10.06 -12.90 -6.37
CA SER A 204 9.74 -14.05 -5.51
C SER A 204 8.21 -14.26 -5.47
N VAL A 205 7.71 -15.22 -6.27
CA VAL A 205 6.26 -15.56 -6.35
C VAL A 205 5.78 -16.50 -5.23
N SER A 206 6.69 -16.96 -4.38
CA SER A 206 6.42 -17.98 -3.36
C SER A 206 6.44 -17.38 -1.96
N ASN A 207 5.62 -17.93 -1.07
CA ASN A 207 5.67 -17.65 0.36
C ASN A 207 6.94 -18.20 1.05
N ALA A 208 7.77 -18.98 0.34
CA ALA A 208 9.13 -19.31 0.77
C ALA A 208 10.10 -18.24 0.26
N ALA A 209 10.93 -17.71 1.15
CA ALA A 209 11.97 -16.76 0.80
C ALA A 209 13.10 -17.43 0.00
N ASP A 210 13.72 -16.66 -0.88
CA ASP A 210 14.91 -17.09 -1.60
C ASP A 210 16.11 -17.20 -0.66
N TRP A 211 17.14 -17.96 -1.04
CA TRP A 211 18.24 -18.22 -0.11
C TRP A 211 19.54 -18.61 -0.81
N ILE A 212 20.64 -18.37 -0.10
CA ILE A 212 21.99 -18.86 -0.42
C ILE A 212 22.59 -19.45 0.86
N ASP A 213 23.04 -20.70 0.78
CA ASP A 213 23.78 -21.40 1.82
C ASP A 213 25.27 -21.21 1.59
N TRP A 214 25.93 -20.58 2.55
CA TRP A 214 27.35 -20.33 2.58
C TRP A 214 28.01 -21.32 3.54
N LYS A 215 28.96 -22.09 3.04
CA LYS A 215 29.78 -22.97 3.87
C LYS A 215 31.12 -22.33 4.14
N TYR A 216 31.41 -22.12 5.41
CA TYR A 216 32.62 -21.47 5.88
C TYR A 216 33.64 -22.50 6.30
N TYR A 217 34.89 -22.21 5.99
CA TYR A 217 36.04 -22.98 6.42
C TYR A 217 36.98 -22.05 7.18
N GLY A 218 37.45 -22.49 8.34
CA GLY A 218 38.42 -21.74 9.11
C GLY A 218 39.03 -22.55 10.24
N LEU A 219 39.74 -21.85 11.12
CA LEU A 219 40.39 -22.44 12.29
C LEU A 219 39.73 -21.92 13.57
N THR A 220 39.45 -22.84 14.50
CA THR A 220 38.97 -22.50 15.84
C THR A 220 39.90 -23.08 16.91
N LYS A 221 39.81 -22.56 18.14
CA LYS A 221 40.56 -23.10 19.27
C LYS A 221 39.76 -24.17 20.00
N THR A 222 40.43 -25.26 20.35
CA THR A 222 39.91 -26.22 21.33
C THR A 222 39.95 -25.63 22.74
N ALA A 223 39.27 -26.28 23.69
CA ALA A 223 39.31 -25.92 25.12
C ALA A 223 40.74 -25.90 25.71
N THR A 224 41.71 -26.56 25.06
CA THR A 224 43.13 -26.57 25.45
C THR A 224 43.97 -25.53 24.70
N GLY A 225 43.36 -24.71 23.84
CA GLY A 225 44.01 -23.62 23.10
C GLY A 225 44.67 -24.02 21.78
N GLU A 226 44.45 -25.25 21.30
CA GLU A 226 45.01 -25.74 20.02
C GLU A 226 44.12 -25.32 18.86
N LEU A 227 44.73 -24.87 17.76
CA LEU A 227 44.00 -24.54 16.53
C LEU A 227 43.61 -25.81 15.77
N VAL A 228 42.32 -25.94 15.46
CA VAL A 228 41.74 -27.06 14.70
C VAL A 228 40.85 -26.54 13.58
N ASP A 229 40.81 -27.28 12.48
CA ASP A 229 39.91 -26.99 11.37
C ASP A 229 38.44 -27.07 11.80
N THR A 230 37.65 -26.10 11.38
CA THR A 230 36.21 -26.06 11.57
C THR A 230 35.50 -25.72 10.26
N ASN A 231 34.28 -26.21 10.13
CA ASN A 231 33.36 -25.76 9.10
C ASN A 231 31.94 -25.74 9.63
N PHE A 232 31.15 -24.83 9.07
CA PHE A 232 29.73 -24.69 9.34
C PHE A 232 29.06 -24.01 8.16
N THR A 233 27.75 -24.16 8.07
CA THR A 233 26.93 -23.55 7.01
C THR A 233 26.03 -22.49 7.61
N VAL A 234 25.97 -21.33 6.96
CA VAL A 234 25.02 -20.25 7.24
C VAL A 234 24.12 -20.07 6.03
N ARG A 235 22.82 -20.05 6.27
CA ARG A 235 21.84 -19.66 5.25
C ARG A 235 21.58 -18.15 5.32
N THR A 236 21.85 -17.44 4.23
CA THR A 236 21.33 -16.08 4.03
C THR A 236 20.02 -16.16 3.29
N VAL A 237 19.01 -15.42 3.75
CA VAL A 237 17.67 -15.39 3.17
C VAL A 237 17.46 -14.08 2.43
N TRP A 238 16.88 -14.18 1.25
CA TRP A 238 16.72 -13.13 0.26
C TRP A 238 15.26 -12.99 -0.10
N THR A 239 14.91 -11.80 -0.55
CA THR A 239 13.60 -11.54 -1.15
C THR A 239 13.88 -10.77 -2.42
N SER A 240 13.73 -11.45 -3.55
CA SER A 240 13.87 -10.83 -4.86
C SER A 240 12.55 -10.15 -5.19
N ILE A 241 12.61 -8.86 -5.51
CA ILE A 241 11.44 -8.08 -5.81
C ILE A 241 11.66 -7.40 -7.15
N ASP A 242 10.76 -7.65 -8.07
CA ASP A 242 10.62 -6.86 -9.28
C ASP A 242 10.06 -5.48 -8.91
N LEU A 243 10.88 -4.43 -9.03
CA LEU A 243 10.47 -3.08 -8.73
C LEU A 243 9.50 -2.50 -9.79
N ASN A 244 9.47 -3.06 -11.01
CA ASN A 244 8.45 -2.74 -12.01
C ASN A 244 7.07 -3.30 -11.62
N ASP A 245 7.02 -4.36 -10.80
CA ASP A 245 5.79 -4.88 -10.21
C ASP A 245 5.40 -4.18 -8.89
N ALA A 246 6.18 -3.14 -8.52
CA ALA A 246 6.06 -2.26 -7.37
C ALA A 246 5.63 -2.99 -6.08
N PRO A 247 6.58 -3.37 -5.18
CA PRO A 247 6.21 -3.95 -3.89
C PRO A 247 5.30 -3.04 -3.09
N VAL A 248 5.27 -1.74 -3.40
CA VAL A 248 4.37 -0.77 -2.80
C VAL A 248 3.46 -0.15 -3.84
N ARG A 249 2.15 -0.26 -3.62
CA ARG A 249 1.12 0.41 -4.43
C ARG A 249 0.60 1.62 -3.68
N LEU A 250 0.55 2.74 -4.37
CA LEU A 250 -0.06 3.98 -3.91
C LEU A 250 -1.01 4.43 -5.01
N GLU A 251 -2.30 4.13 -4.87
CA GLU A 251 -3.30 4.47 -5.88
C GLU A 251 -4.05 5.73 -5.42
N PRO A 252 -3.89 6.89 -6.09
CA PRO A 252 -4.64 8.10 -5.76
C PRO A 252 -6.13 8.00 -6.08
N VAL A 253 -6.48 7.21 -7.10
CA VAL A 253 -7.88 6.91 -7.48
C VAL A 253 -8.23 5.49 -7.01
N THR A 254 -8.99 5.38 -5.91
CA THR A 254 -9.24 4.11 -5.25
C THR A 254 -10.60 4.03 -4.57
N VAL A 255 -11.11 2.80 -4.43
CA VAL A 255 -12.34 2.50 -3.68
C VAL A 255 -12.03 1.92 -2.29
N ALA A 256 -10.76 1.87 -1.94
CA ALA A 256 -10.30 1.25 -0.71
C ALA A 256 -10.79 2.02 0.52
N THR A 257 -11.17 1.28 1.56
CA THR A 257 -11.47 1.84 2.88
C THR A 257 -10.58 1.23 3.95
N ASN A 258 -10.48 1.91 5.09
CA ASN A 258 -9.95 1.32 6.32
C ASN A 258 -11.01 0.54 7.09
N ALA A 259 -10.57 -0.09 8.18
CA ALA A 259 -11.45 -0.91 9.03
C ALA A 259 -12.63 -0.12 9.62
N ALA A 260 -12.53 1.21 9.68
CA ALA A 260 -13.59 2.11 10.11
C ALA A 260 -14.51 2.56 8.95
N GLY A 261 -14.33 2.05 7.74
CA GLY A 261 -15.11 2.44 6.56
C GLY A 261 -14.74 3.81 5.96
N THR A 262 -13.65 4.42 6.41
CA THR A 262 -13.14 5.70 5.85
C THR A 262 -12.42 5.42 4.54
N ILE A 263 -12.75 6.17 3.49
CA ILE A 263 -12.04 6.13 2.20
C ILE A 263 -10.59 6.57 2.42
N VAL A 264 -9.64 5.80 1.88
CA VAL A 264 -8.22 6.14 1.94
C VAL A 264 -7.78 6.84 0.67
N ASN A 265 -6.66 7.57 0.75
CA ASN A 265 -6.10 8.38 -0.34
C ASN A 265 -7.06 9.45 -0.88
N PRO A 266 -7.81 10.19 -0.03
CA PRO A 266 -8.71 11.22 -0.50
C PRO A 266 -7.95 12.36 -1.20
N ALA A 267 -8.56 12.92 -2.25
CA ALA A 267 -8.05 14.11 -2.94
C ALA A 267 -7.85 15.32 -2.00
N GLY A 268 -8.67 15.43 -0.96
CA GLY A 268 -8.69 16.56 -0.04
C GLY A 268 -8.70 16.18 1.44
N VAL A 269 -8.14 17.09 2.24
CA VAL A 269 -8.15 17.03 3.71
C VAL A 269 -8.91 18.24 4.25
N PRO A 270 -9.97 18.07 5.06
CA PRO A 270 -10.63 19.20 5.69
C PRO A 270 -9.67 19.97 6.60
N LEU A 271 -9.70 21.30 6.57
CA LEU A 271 -8.95 22.14 7.51
C LEU A 271 -9.31 21.78 8.95
N ASN A 272 -8.31 21.53 9.79
CA ASN A 272 -8.43 20.97 11.15
C ASN A 272 -9.02 19.54 11.24
N GLY A 273 -9.39 18.94 10.10
CA GLY A 273 -9.82 17.56 9.98
C GLY A 273 -8.66 16.57 9.85
N VAL A 274 -9.00 15.30 9.74
CA VAL A 274 -8.04 14.19 9.53
C VAL A 274 -8.52 13.33 8.37
N ALA A 275 -7.58 13.00 7.50
CA ALA A 275 -7.68 12.05 6.39
C ALA A 275 -6.69 10.89 6.60
N VAL A 276 -6.88 9.80 5.87
CA VAL A 276 -6.00 8.62 5.93
C VAL A 276 -5.44 8.36 4.54
N TYR A 277 -4.12 8.26 4.45
CA TYR A 277 -3.39 7.88 3.26
C TYR A 277 -2.81 6.49 3.47
N ARG A 278 -2.86 5.65 2.45
CA ARG A 278 -2.45 4.25 2.53
C ARG A 278 -1.59 3.87 1.33
N VAL A 279 -0.54 3.12 1.63
CA VAL A 279 0.13 2.25 0.67
C VAL A 279 -0.24 0.79 0.90
N ALA A 280 -0.40 0.03 -0.18
CA ALA A 280 -0.46 -1.44 -0.13
C ALA A 280 0.94 -2.01 -0.36
N VAL A 281 1.20 -3.18 0.23
CA VAL A 281 2.46 -3.89 0.04
C VAL A 281 2.17 -5.25 -0.58
N VAL A 282 2.88 -5.63 -1.64
CA VAL A 282 2.64 -6.86 -2.41
C VAL A 282 3.95 -7.64 -2.61
N PRO A 283 4.01 -8.92 -2.21
CA PRO A 283 3.07 -9.64 -1.32
C PRO A 283 2.88 -8.98 0.06
N GLU A 284 1.70 -9.17 0.66
CA GLU A 284 1.42 -8.65 2.01
C GLU A 284 2.40 -9.26 3.03
N GLY A 285 2.90 -8.44 3.96
CA GLY A 285 3.84 -8.86 5.00
C GLY A 285 5.32 -8.82 4.63
N ILE A 286 5.67 -8.55 3.35
CA ILE A 286 7.06 -8.55 2.89
C ILE A 286 7.87 -7.34 3.38
N ILE A 287 7.23 -6.18 3.49
CA ILE A 287 7.78 -4.96 4.11
C ILE A 287 7.06 -4.75 5.44
N PRO A 288 7.77 -4.72 6.58
CA PRO A 288 7.16 -4.45 7.88
C PRO A 288 6.79 -2.96 7.99
N ASP A 289 5.78 -2.65 8.80
CA ASP A 289 5.30 -1.26 8.98
C ASP A 289 6.38 -0.31 9.52
N SER A 290 7.37 -0.82 10.27
CA SER A 290 8.47 -0.02 10.80
C SER A 290 9.35 0.61 9.72
N ASP A 291 9.36 0.00 8.54
CA ASP A 291 10.31 0.32 7.47
C ASP A 291 9.68 1.22 6.42
N ILE A 292 8.37 1.51 6.54
CA ILE A 292 7.62 2.39 5.65
C ILE A 292 7.53 3.75 6.32
N HIS A 293 8.14 4.77 5.73
CA HIS A 293 8.19 6.12 6.27
C HIS A 293 7.47 7.09 5.34
N TRP A 294 6.64 7.94 5.93
CA TRP A 294 5.93 9.01 5.25
C TRP A 294 6.61 10.34 5.53
N SER A 295 6.75 11.13 4.47
CA SER A 295 7.18 12.52 4.53
C SER A 295 6.17 13.44 3.85
N LYS A 296 6.29 14.74 4.11
CA LYS A 296 5.42 15.78 3.57
C LYS A 296 6.26 16.92 3.03
N ASN A 297 5.88 17.47 1.88
CA ASN A 297 6.64 18.53 1.23
C ASN A 297 6.51 19.91 1.89
N ASN A 298 5.45 20.15 2.66
CA ASN A 298 5.17 21.45 3.26
C ASN A 298 4.44 21.36 4.61
N SER A 299 4.07 22.51 5.17
CA SER A 299 3.42 22.62 6.48
C SER A 299 1.90 22.82 6.41
N ASN A 300 1.28 22.68 5.23
CA ASN A 300 -0.18 22.69 5.09
C ASN A 300 -0.80 21.50 5.81
N VAL A 301 -0.05 20.40 5.93
CA VAL A 301 -0.45 19.20 6.66
C VAL A 301 0.56 18.80 7.74
N THR A 302 0.11 17.95 8.65
CA THR A 302 0.96 17.27 9.64
C THR A 302 0.48 15.84 9.90
N PHE A 303 1.37 14.98 10.39
CA PHE A 303 1.01 13.62 10.80
C PHE A 303 0.30 13.65 12.15
N TYR A 304 -0.93 13.13 12.18
CA TYR A 304 -1.74 13.08 13.38
C TYR A 304 -1.10 12.14 14.42
N GLY A 305 -0.92 12.65 15.64
CA GLY A 305 -0.21 11.92 16.71
C GLY A 305 1.28 11.72 16.47
N GLY A 306 1.89 12.40 15.48
CA GLY A 306 3.30 12.25 15.14
C GLY A 306 3.66 10.90 14.50
N LYS A 307 2.66 10.10 14.10
CA LYS A 307 2.88 8.79 13.48
C LYS A 307 3.01 8.95 11.97
N ASN A 308 4.24 8.98 11.50
CA ASN A 308 4.62 9.10 10.08
C ASN A 308 5.21 7.80 9.51
N TRP A 309 4.81 6.64 10.05
CA TRP A 309 5.34 5.35 9.66
C TRP A 309 4.23 4.29 9.55
N GLY A 310 4.49 3.24 8.78
CA GLY A 310 3.57 2.14 8.48
C GLY A 310 2.76 2.33 7.20
N ARG A 311 1.94 1.33 6.89
CA ARG A 311 1.07 1.33 5.69
C ARG A 311 0.05 2.47 5.65
N GLU A 312 -0.39 2.98 6.79
CA GLU A 312 -1.35 4.08 6.89
C GLU A 312 -0.77 5.29 7.62
N ALA A 313 -0.84 6.45 6.96
CA ALA A 313 -0.56 7.76 7.54
C ALA A 313 -1.86 8.52 7.80
N HIS A 314 -2.07 8.92 9.05
CA HIS A 314 -3.17 9.82 9.39
C HIS A 314 -2.68 11.27 9.27
N VAL A 315 -3.33 12.06 8.43
CA VAL A 315 -2.86 13.39 8.04
C VAL A 315 -3.90 14.43 8.45
N ARG A 316 -3.44 15.45 9.20
CA ARG A 316 -4.26 16.57 9.65
C ARG A 316 -3.98 17.81 8.80
N GLY A 317 -5.03 18.45 8.30
CA GLY A 317 -4.95 19.75 7.62
C GLY A 317 -4.74 20.90 8.60
N LEU A 318 -3.77 21.76 8.34
CA LEU A 318 -3.37 22.91 9.18
C LEU A 318 -3.55 24.26 8.48
N ALA A 319 -3.30 24.32 7.18
CA ALA A 319 -3.49 25.51 6.36
C ALA A 319 -4.00 25.12 4.97
N ALA A 320 -4.93 25.90 4.41
CA ALA A 320 -5.47 25.63 3.09
C ALA A 320 -4.39 25.70 2.00
N GLY A 321 -4.46 24.81 1.02
CA GLY A 321 -3.52 24.73 -0.09
C GLY A 321 -3.03 23.31 -0.37
N ASP A 322 -2.28 23.17 -1.47
CA ASP A 322 -1.77 21.89 -1.96
C ASP A 322 -0.70 21.30 -1.04
N PHE A 323 -0.54 19.98 -1.09
CA PHE A 323 0.57 19.26 -0.50
C PHE A 323 0.89 17.99 -1.31
N THR A 324 2.06 17.44 -1.05
CA THR A 324 2.49 16.13 -1.53
C THR A 324 2.96 15.32 -0.34
N LEU A 325 2.50 14.08 -0.26
CA LEU A 325 3.05 13.07 0.64
C LEU A 325 3.93 12.13 -0.16
N GLU A 326 5.06 11.76 0.40
CA GLU A 326 6.00 10.85 -0.22
C GLU A 326 6.32 9.72 0.74
N VAL A 327 6.53 8.53 0.19
CA VAL A 327 6.84 7.31 0.91
C VAL A 327 8.26 6.91 0.59
N THR A 328 9.03 6.61 1.63
CA THR A 328 10.35 5.98 1.54
C THR A 328 10.32 4.68 2.30
N ILE A 329 11.03 3.67 1.79
CA ILE A 329 11.12 2.37 2.44
C ILE A 329 12.60 2.10 2.74
N ASP A 330 12.88 1.61 3.95
CA ASP A 330 14.25 1.31 4.34
C ASP A 330 14.87 0.27 3.39
N ASN A 331 16.14 0.50 3.04
CA ASN A 331 16.92 -0.36 2.14
C ASN A 331 16.38 -0.48 0.70
N MET A 332 15.48 0.40 0.26
CA MET A 332 15.07 0.54 -1.14
C MET A 332 15.86 1.65 -1.85
N PRO A 333 15.99 1.61 -3.19
CA PRO A 333 16.66 2.65 -3.97
C PRO A 333 16.14 4.06 -3.65
N THR A 334 17.03 5.05 -3.65
CA THR A 334 16.69 6.41 -3.21
C THR A 334 15.74 7.15 -4.14
N ASP A 335 15.57 6.66 -5.36
CA ASP A 335 14.63 7.11 -6.39
C ASP A 335 13.28 6.38 -6.32
N TYR A 336 13.19 5.27 -5.58
CA TYR A 336 11.92 4.59 -5.27
C TYR A 336 11.10 5.41 -4.27
N ARG A 337 10.37 6.41 -4.77
CA ARG A 337 9.61 7.39 -3.97
C ARG A 337 8.15 7.52 -4.45
N PRO A 338 7.27 6.57 -4.11
CA PRO A 338 5.84 6.75 -4.30
C PRO A 338 5.37 8.03 -3.63
N HIS A 339 4.65 8.85 -4.37
CA HIS A 339 4.05 10.05 -3.81
C HIS A 339 2.61 10.22 -4.25
N ILE A 340 1.87 11.03 -3.50
CA ILE A 340 0.48 11.37 -3.76
C ILE A 340 0.25 12.84 -3.47
N HIS A 341 -0.49 13.48 -4.34
CA HIS A 341 -0.91 14.87 -4.21
C HIS A 341 -2.24 14.97 -3.47
N GLY A 342 -2.45 16.09 -2.78
CA GLY A 342 -3.74 16.40 -2.18
C GLY A 342 -3.85 17.89 -1.85
N ARG A 343 -5.04 18.32 -1.41
CA ARG A 343 -5.31 19.71 -1.05
C ARG A 343 -5.98 19.82 0.32
N VAL A 344 -5.51 20.74 1.15
CA VAL A 344 -6.23 21.11 2.38
C VAL A 344 -7.30 22.14 2.03
N LEU A 345 -8.54 21.84 2.40
CA LEU A 345 -9.73 22.57 1.97
C LEU A 345 -10.50 23.14 3.17
N THR A 346 -11.04 24.35 3.01
CA THR A 346 -12.00 24.89 3.99
C THR A 346 -13.29 24.06 3.97
N PRO A 347 -13.77 23.53 5.11
CA PRO A 347 -15.00 22.75 5.14
C PRO A 347 -16.21 23.54 4.65
N THR A 348 -17.09 22.92 3.87
CA THR A 348 -18.41 23.47 3.52
C THR A 348 -19.53 22.58 4.08
N VAL A 349 -20.70 23.19 4.29
CA VAL A 349 -21.89 22.52 4.81
C VAL A 349 -23.08 22.97 3.98
N THR A 350 -23.80 22.03 3.37
CA THR A 350 -24.95 22.33 2.51
C THR A 350 -26.23 21.69 3.06
N PRO A 351 -27.34 22.44 3.25
CA PRO A 351 -28.63 21.85 3.60
C PRO A 351 -29.24 21.07 2.43
N ILE A 352 -29.91 19.96 2.74
CA ILE A 352 -30.75 19.21 1.79
C ILE A 352 -32.20 19.30 2.25
N HIS A 353 -33.05 19.86 1.39
CA HIS A 353 -34.50 19.94 1.54
C HIS A 353 -35.13 18.74 0.84
N VAL A 354 -35.79 17.87 1.61
CA VAL A 354 -36.24 16.56 1.13
C VAL A 354 -37.74 16.55 0.92
N TYR A 355 -38.17 16.12 -0.27
CA TYR A 355 -39.57 15.97 -0.66
C TYR A 355 -39.82 14.50 -1.01
N ILE A 356 -40.50 13.78 -0.13
CA ILE A 356 -40.85 12.38 -0.34
C ILE A 356 -42.21 12.32 -1.03
N ILE A 357 -42.24 11.81 -2.26
CA ILE A 357 -43.48 11.71 -3.01
C ILE A 357 -44.29 10.51 -2.53
N CYS A 358 -45.56 10.76 -2.22
CA CYS A 358 -46.53 9.78 -1.78
C CYS A 358 -47.56 9.50 -2.89
N ASP A 359 -48.04 8.26 -2.97
CA ASP A 359 -49.21 7.96 -3.82
C ASP A 359 -50.51 8.51 -3.22
N ALA A 360 -51.61 8.36 -3.98
CA ALA A 360 -52.96 8.78 -3.56
C ALA A 360 -53.40 8.26 -2.18
N ASP A 361 -52.88 7.10 -1.74
CA ASP A 361 -53.20 6.53 -0.44
C ASP A 361 -52.31 7.09 0.69
N GLY A 362 -51.39 7.99 0.36
CA GLY A 362 -50.43 8.59 1.27
C GLY A 362 -49.21 7.71 1.54
N THR A 363 -48.98 6.67 0.74
CA THR A 363 -47.83 5.78 0.92
C THR A 363 -46.57 6.43 0.36
N PRO A 364 -45.53 6.67 1.17
CA PRO A 364 -44.32 7.34 0.72
C PRO A 364 -43.49 6.45 -0.21
N ALA A 365 -42.82 7.05 -1.19
CA ALA A 365 -41.89 6.35 -2.08
C ALA A 365 -40.72 5.71 -1.31
N VAL A 366 -40.22 6.38 -0.28
CA VAL A 366 -39.14 5.91 0.59
C VAL A 366 -39.40 6.28 2.04
N SER A 367 -38.70 5.62 2.96
CA SER A 367 -38.68 6.02 4.37
C SER A 367 -37.68 7.17 4.61
N THR A 368 -37.88 7.93 5.69
CA THR A 368 -36.87 8.89 6.15
C THR A 368 -35.54 8.22 6.49
N ASP A 369 -35.53 6.97 6.95
CA ASP A 369 -34.30 6.21 7.21
C ASP A 369 -33.50 5.94 5.94
N THR A 370 -34.19 5.68 4.82
CA THR A 370 -33.56 5.54 3.50
C THR A 370 -32.86 6.84 3.09
N VAL A 371 -33.52 7.98 3.26
CA VAL A 371 -32.95 9.31 3.00
C VAL A 371 -31.72 9.56 3.87
N ASN A 372 -31.82 9.27 5.18
CA ASN A 372 -30.70 9.42 6.10
C ASN A 372 -29.50 8.55 5.69
N ALA A 373 -29.73 7.34 5.19
CA ALA A 373 -28.68 6.46 4.70
C ALA A 373 -28.00 7.03 3.43
N TRP A 374 -28.76 7.58 2.48
CA TRP A 374 -28.19 8.26 1.30
C TRP A 374 -27.35 9.48 1.69
N VAL A 375 -27.83 10.32 2.61
CA VAL A 375 -27.09 11.50 3.08
C VAL A 375 -25.85 11.09 3.87
N ALA A 376 -25.90 10.02 4.66
CA ALA A 376 -24.74 9.48 5.36
C ALA A 376 -23.66 8.98 4.37
N GLU A 377 -24.07 8.30 3.30
CA GLU A 377 -23.16 7.84 2.26
C GLU A 377 -22.55 8.99 1.45
N ALA A 378 -23.37 9.99 1.09
CA ALA A 378 -22.87 11.21 0.47
C ALA A 378 -21.82 11.90 1.36
N ASN A 379 -22.08 12.04 2.66
CA ASN A 379 -21.10 12.58 3.61
C ASN A 379 -19.82 11.73 3.70
N ARG A 380 -19.91 10.39 3.61
CA ARG A 380 -18.75 9.50 3.62
C ARG A 380 -17.86 9.76 2.39
N ILE A 381 -18.46 9.92 1.22
CA ILE A 381 -17.78 10.16 -0.06
C ILE A 381 -17.22 11.59 -0.13
N TYR A 382 -18.05 12.61 0.09
CA TYR A 382 -17.68 14.02 -0.04
C TYR A 382 -16.77 14.57 1.07
N ARG A 383 -16.49 13.76 2.10
CA ARG A 383 -15.38 14.05 3.02
C ARG A 383 -14.05 14.18 2.26
N GLN A 384 -13.90 13.49 1.12
CA GLN A 384 -12.75 13.61 0.23
C GLN A 384 -12.55 15.03 -0.32
N THR A 385 -13.59 15.85 -0.37
CA THR A 385 -13.55 17.24 -0.85
C THR A 385 -13.89 18.25 0.26
N ALA A 386 -13.81 17.82 1.53
CA ALA A 386 -14.16 18.60 2.70
C ALA A 386 -15.57 19.22 2.66
N MET A 387 -16.53 18.51 2.09
CA MET A 387 -17.94 18.94 2.09
C MET A 387 -18.75 18.06 3.04
N SER A 388 -19.86 18.60 3.51
CA SER A 388 -20.81 17.87 4.34
C SER A 388 -22.25 18.35 4.11
N PHE A 389 -23.20 17.49 4.41
CA PHE A 389 -24.61 17.68 4.14
C PHE A 389 -25.45 17.30 5.36
N TYR A 390 -26.57 18.00 5.54
CA TYR A 390 -27.56 17.65 6.55
C TYR A 390 -28.97 17.79 6.00
N VAL A 391 -29.89 16.97 6.49
CA VAL A 391 -31.32 17.08 6.15
C VAL A 391 -31.90 18.28 6.89
N ALA A 392 -32.26 19.33 6.15
CA ALA A 392 -32.84 20.55 6.70
C ALA A 392 -34.34 20.39 7.03
N GLY A 393 -35.03 19.52 6.30
CA GLY A 393 -36.43 19.18 6.50
C GLY A 393 -36.86 18.04 5.60
N VAL A 394 -37.95 17.36 5.98
CA VAL A 394 -38.60 16.32 5.18
C VAL A 394 -40.07 16.66 5.06
N GLU A 395 -40.54 16.79 3.82
CA GLU A 395 -41.94 16.99 3.47
C GLU A 395 -42.48 15.76 2.72
N HIS A 396 -43.74 15.41 2.97
CA HIS A 396 -44.43 14.34 2.24
C HIS A 396 -45.44 14.97 1.29
N VAL A 397 -45.25 14.75 -0.01
CA VAL A 397 -46.06 15.38 -1.07
C VAL A 397 -46.93 14.31 -1.74
N VAL A 398 -48.25 14.41 -1.60
CA VAL A 398 -49.20 13.49 -2.25
C VAL A 398 -49.43 13.94 -3.69
N SER A 399 -48.93 13.19 -4.67
CA SER A 399 -49.11 13.47 -6.11
C SER A 399 -49.10 12.18 -6.91
N ASN A 400 -50.16 11.89 -7.66
CA ASN A 400 -50.17 10.73 -8.57
C ASN A 400 -49.25 10.92 -9.77
N ASP A 401 -49.05 12.17 -10.18
CA ASP A 401 -48.31 12.52 -11.39
C ASP A 401 -46.79 12.42 -11.15
N TRP A 402 -46.33 12.51 -9.90
CA TRP A 402 -44.90 12.52 -9.56
C TRP A 402 -44.40 11.26 -8.84
N VAL A 403 -45.27 10.30 -8.56
CA VAL A 403 -44.84 8.99 -7.99
C VAL A 403 -43.89 8.28 -8.94
N LYS A 404 -44.10 8.46 -10.25
CA LYS A 404 -43.30 7.90 -11.33
C LYS A 404 -42.92 9.02 -12.29
N ILE A 405 -41.64 9.11 -12.64
CA ILE A 405 -41.11 10.09 -13.60
C ILE A 405 -40.73 9.37 -14.88
N ASP A 406 -41.47 9.65 -15.96
CA ASP A 406 -41.34 9.03 -17.27
C ASP A 406 -40.53 9.87 -18.26
N ASP A 407 -40.53 11.20 -18.12
CA ASP A 407 -39.78 12.11 -18.99
C ASP A 407 -39.26 13.38 -18.30
N GLU A 408 -38.53 14.19 -19.07
CA GLU A 408 -37.86 15.42 -18.59
C GLU A 408 -38.84 16.53 -18.22
N ASN A 409 -40.02 16.60 -18.85
CA ASN A 409 -41.01 17.63 -18.49
C ASN A 409 -41.60 17.33 -17.11
N GLU A 410 -41.91 16.07 -16.81
CA GLU A 410 -42.38 15.67 -15.47
C GLU A 410 -41.32 15.96 -14.39
N PHE A 411 -40.03 15.80 -14.72
CA PHE A 411 -38.93 16.13 -13.82
C PHE A 411 -38.78 17.65 -13.61
N ASP A 412 -38.85 18.46 -14.67
CA ASP A 412 -38.83 19.93 -14.59
C ASP A 412 -40.01 20.47 -13.76
N GLU A 413 -41.21 19.90 -13.96
CA GLU A 413 -42.41 20.24 -13.18
C GLU A 413 -42.26 19.88 -11.70
N LEU A 414 -41.66 18.72 -11.40
CA LEU A 414 -41.36 18.28 -10.05
C LEU A 414 -40.37 19.23 -9.35
N CYS A 415 -39.29 19.62 -10.01
CA CYS A 415 -38.29 20.53 -9.44
C CYS A 415 -38.88 21.92 -9.17
N SER A 416 -39.84 22.36 -9.98
CA SER A 416 -40.52 23.67 -9.82
C SER A 416 -41.47 23.74 -8.62
N TYR A 417 -41.59 22.67 -7.82
CA TYR A 417 -42.52 22.59 -6.69
C TYR A 417 -42.12 23.48 -5.50
N ALA A 418 -40.88 23.34 -5.01
CA ALA A 418 -40.45 23.97 -3.77
C ALA A 418 -39.73 25.30 -3.98
N ASN A 419 -38.82 25.34 -4.96
CA ASN A 419 -38.02 26.50 -5.34
C ASN A 419 -37.36 27.17 -4.11
N VAL A 420 -36.59 26.39 -3.37
CA VAL A 420 -35.83 26.81 -2.19
C VAL A 420 -34.74 27.79 -2.59
N ASN A 421 -34.44 28.75 -1.71
CA ASN A 421 -33.45 29.80 -2.00
C ASN A 421 -32.03 29.45 -1.51
N GLU A 422 -31.84 28.28 -0.90
CA GLU A 422 -30.57 27.84 -0.33
C GLU A 422 -30.48 26.32 -0.28
N GLY A 423 -29.33 25.78 -0.68
CA GLY A 423 -29.01 24.37 -0.55
C GLY A 423 -29.40 23.53 -1.76
N LEU A 424 -29.82 22.30 -1.48
CA LEU A 424 -30.20 21.30 -2.47
C LEU A 424 -31.64 20.85 -2.26
N GLU A 425 -32.36 20.64 -3.37
CA GLU A 425 -33.66 19.99 -3.36
C GLU A 425 -33.53 18.52 -3.76
N LEU A 426 -34.04 17.62 -2.90
CA LEU A 426 -34.04 16.19 -3.13
C LEU A 426 -35.48 15.67 -3.19
N TYR A 427 -35.90 15.25 -4.37
CA TYR A 427 -37.17 14.60 -4.61
C TYR A 427 -37.02 13.08 -4.59
N CYS A 428 -37.72 12.42 -3.68
CA CYS A 428 -37.69 10.96 -3.55
C CYS A 428 -38.93 10.36 -4.25
N VAL A 429 -38.70 9.72 -5.40
CA VAL A 429 -39.76 9.17 -6.25
C VAL A 429 -39.74 7.64 -6.21
N ARG A 430 -40.83 6.99 -6.63
CA ARG A 430 -40.93 5.53 -6.58
C ARG A 430 -40.23 4.89 -7.75
N GLU A 431 -40.50 5.41 -8.94
CA GLU A 431 -40.03 4.84 -10.20
C GLU A 431 -39.52 5.95 -11.12
N MET A 432 -38.37 5.73 -11.73
CA MET A 432 -37.88 6.50 -12.88
C MET A 432 -36.88 5.64 -13.65
N LYS A 433 -36.61 6.00 -14.90
CA LYS A 433 -35.71 5.24 -15.78
C LYS A 433 -34.29 5.12 -15.21
N SER A 434 -33.72 6.23 -14.76
CA SER A 434 -32.39 6.32 -14.14
C SER A 434 -32.44 6.03 -12.64
N VAL A 435 -31.28 5.86 -11.97
CA VAL A 435 -31.26 5.71 -10.50
C VAL A 435 -31.39 7.06 -9.78
N GLY A 436 -30.89 8.11 -10.42
CA GLY A 436 -31.08 9.49 -10.05
C GLY A 436 -31.17 10.36 -11.31
N LEU A 437 -31.60 11.59 -11.11
CA LEU A 437 -31.64 12.66 -12.09
C LEU A 437 -31.22 13.96 -11.43
N HIS A 438 -30.52 14.79 -12.18
CA HIS A 438 -30.17 16.15 -11.82
C HIS A 438 -30.60 17.08 -12.96
N SER A 439 -31.10 18.26 -12.61
CA SER A 439 -31.49 19.32 -13.55
C SER A 439 -30.36 19.70 -14.53
N ASP A 440 -30.65 20.40 -15.63
CA ASP A 440 -29.60 20.82 -16.55
C ASP A 440 -28.54 21.69 -15.82
N MET A 441 -27.28 21.25 -15.85
CA MET A 441 -26.17 21.91 -15.17
C MET A 441 -25.89 23.33 -15.69
N ARG A 442 -26.48 23.74 -16.82
CA ARG A 442 -26.40 25.10 -17.38
C ARG A 442 -27.41 26.06 -16.77
N LEU A 443 -28.40 25.56 -16.02
CA LEU A 443 -29.35 26.41 -15.31
C LEU A 443 -28.64 27.26 -14.26
N MET A 444 -29.16 28.47 -14.07
CA MET A 444 -28.73 29.33 -12.99
C MET A 444 -29.22 28.73 -11.67
N PRO A 445 -28.47 28.84 -10.55
CA PRO A 445 -28.88 28.33 -9.23
C PRO A 445 -30.06 29.07 -8.57
N THR A 446 -30.90 29.71 -9.36
CA THR A 446 -32.15 30.36 -8.93
C THR A 446 -33.28 30.05 -9.91
N ASP A 447 -33.04 29.13 -10.86
CA ASP A 447 -34.04 28.66 -11.80
C ASP A 447 -34.91 27.65 -11.05
N GLU A 448 -36.22 27.81 -11.12
CA GLU A 448 -37.16 26.95 -10.40
C GLU A 448 -37.06 25.48 -10.81
N ARG A 449 -36.46 25.17 -11.96
CA ARG A 449 -36.26 23.80 -12.44
C ARG A 449 -35.00 23.13 -11.86
N CYS A 450 -34.26 23.81 -10.98
CA CYS A 450 -33.10 23.22 -10.35
C CYS A 450 -33.49 22.23 -9.24
N GLY A 451 -32.99 20.99 -9.33
CA GLY A 451 -33.29 19.95 -8.36
C GLY A 451 -32.60 18.62 -8.66
N ILE A 452 -32.71 17.68 -7.70
CA ILE A 452 -32.29 16.28 -7.80
C ILE A 452 -33.48 15.37 -7.53
N ALA A 453 -33.64 14.30 -8.31
CA ALA A 453 -34.51 13.19 -7.96
C ALA A 453 -33.72 11.90 -7.73
N VAL A 454 -34.12 11.08 -6.75
CA VAL A 454 -33.59 9.72 -6.51
C VAL A 454 -34.73 8.73 -6.34
N ARG A 455 -34.62 7.55 -6.96
CA ARG A 455 -35.69 6.54 -6.93
C ARG A 455 -35.56 5.60 -5.74
N ALA A 456 -36.69 5.02 -5.34
CA ALA A 456 -36.78 4.21 -4.13
C ALA A 456 -35.82 3.01 -4.04
N ASN A 457 -35.44 2.40 -5.17
CA ASN A 457 -34.52 1.26 -5.22
C ASN A 457 -33.11 1.65 -5.72
N ALA A 458 -32.73 2.93 -5.63
CA ALA A 458 -31.42 3.40 -6.02
C ALA A 458 -30.31 2.83 -5.12
N ILE A 459 -29.10 2.71 -5.68
CA ILE A 459 -27.90 2.36 -4.92
C ILE A 459 -27.53 3.48 -3.94
N ALA A 460 -26.78 3.16 -2.88
CA ALA A 460 -26.50 4.12 -1.81
C ALA A 460 -25.75 5.39 -2.29
N SER A 461 -24.88 5.25 -3.30
CA SER A 461 -24.10 6.35 -3.88
C SER A 461 -24.88 7.19 -4.91
N ALA A 462 -26.12 6.83 -5.25
CA ALA A 462 -26.89 7.55 -6.28
C ALA A 462 -27.06 9.03 -5.93
N LEU A 463 -27.47 9.35 -4.69
CA LEU A 463 -27.56 10.75 -4.26
C LEU A 463 -26.21 11.47 -4.36
N ALA A 464 -25.12 10.80 -3.99
CA ALA A 464 -23.78 11.39 -4.05
C ALA A 464 -23.36 11.73 -5.49
N HIS A 465 -23.70 10.86 -6.44
CA HIS A 465 -23.48 11.07 -7.87
C HIS A 465 -24.25 12.30 -8.38
N GLU A 466 -25.53 12.42 -8.05
CA GLU A 466 -26.35 13.58 -8.48
C GLU A 466 -25.88 14.90 -7.83
N ILE A 467 -25.38 14.86 -6.59
CA ILE A 467 -24.69 16.01 -5.97
C ILE A 467 -23.44 16.40 -6.77
N GLY A 468 -22.80 15.45 -7.45
CA GLY A 468 -21.64 15.71 -8.30
C GLY A 468 -22.03 16.57 -9.51
N HIS A 469 -23.18 16.29 -10.12
CA HIS A 469 -23.76 17.17 -11.13
C HIS A 469 -24.13 18.56 -10.58
N ALA A 470 -24.62 18.63 -9.34
CA ALA A 470 -24.85 19.93 -8.67
C ALA A 470 -23.55 20.70 -8.43
N CYS A 471 -22.43 19.99 -8.30
CA CYS A 471 -21.07 20.53 -8.29
C CYS A 471 -20.47 20.74 -9.70
N LYS A 472 -21.30 20.66 -10.74
CA LYS A 472 -20.93 20.84 -12.15
C LYS A 472 -19.96 19.78 -12.71
N LEU A 473 -19.89 18.59 -12.11
CA LEU A 473 -19.11 17.47 -12.63
C LEU A 473 -19.89 16.69 -13.70
N ASN A 474 -19.19 16.26 -14.75
CA ASN A 474 -19.77 15.51 -15.86
C ASN A 474 -19.68 14.01 -15.62
N ASP A 475 -20.62 13.28 -16.22
CA ASP A 475 -20.52 11.84 -16.36
C ASP A 475 -19.24 11.43 -17.10
N LEU A 476 -18.63 10.38 -16.59
CA LEU A 476 -17.41 9.79 -17.10
C LEU A 476 -17.66 8.36 -17.57
N LYS A 477 -17.14 8.04 -18.74
CA LYS A 477 -17.09 6.69 -19.30
C LYS A 477 -15.71 6.42 -19.88
N TYR A 478 -15.32 5.16 -19.94
CA TYR A 478 -14.14 4.76 -20.72
C TYR A 478 -14.30 3.32 -21.22
N GLU A 479 -14.13 3.10 -22.51
CA GLU A 479 -14.36 1.79 -23.16
C GLU A 479 -13.10 1.19 -23.78
N LEU A 480 -11.96 1.88 -23.69
CA LEU A 480 -10.71 1.37 -24.24
C LEU A 480 -9.98 0.51 -23.21
N ASP A 481 -9.29 -0.53 -23.70
CA ASP A 481 -8.56 -1.50 -22.87
C ASP A 481 -7.08 -1.11 -22.66
N ASN A 482 -6.81 0.19 -22.57
CA ASN A 482 -5.48 0.71 -22.27
C ASN A 482 -5.12 0.44 -20.80
N SER A 483 -3.84 0.22 -20.54
CA SER A 483 -3.31 0.29 -19.18
C SER A 483 -3.44 1.71 -18.63
N VAL A 484 -3.56 1.84 -17.31
CA VAL A 484 -3.47 3.14 -16.64
C VAL A 484 -2.09 3.76 -16.89
N ASP A 485 -2.06 5.06 -17.21
CA ASP A 485 -0.85 5.85 -17.37
C ASP A 485 -1.07 7.31 -16.96
N GLU A 486 0.03 8.05 -16.79
CA GLU A 486 0.04 9.44 -16.33
C GLU A 486 -0.80 10.38 -17.21
N VAL A 487 -0.84 10.14 -18.53
CA VAL A 487 -1.62 10.96 -19.46
C VAL A 487 -3.11 10.74 -19.26
N LEU A 488 -3.52 9.50 -19.00
CA LEU A 488 -4.92 9.14 -18.81
C LEU A 488 -5.48 9.57 -17.45
N VAL A 489 -4.69 9.51 -16.37
CA VAL A 489 -5.18 9.95 -15.04
C VAL A 489 -4.84 11.41 -14.73
N GLY A 490 -3.87 12.00 -15.44
CA GLY A 490 -3.35 13.33 -15.19
C GLY A 490 -2.33 13.37 -14.04
N ILE A 491 -1.39 14.31 -14.12
CA ILE A 491 -0.30 14.51 -13.13
C ILE A 491 -0.83 14.56 -11.67
N PRO A 492 -1.93 15.28 -11.34
CA PRO A 492 -2.40 15.34 -9.95
C PRO A 492 -2.83 13.98 -9.37
N ASN A 493 -3.24 13.05 -10.22
CA ASN A 493 -3.69 11.70 -9.84
C ASN A 493 -2.62 10.63 -10.11
N TRP A 494 -1.43 11.02 -10.56
CA TRP A 494 -0.34 10.09 -10.81
C TRP A 494 0.48 9.89 -9.54
N SER A 495 0.73 8.63 -9.18
CA SER A 495 1.60 8.30 -8.07
C SER A 495 3.01 8.01 -8.57
N GLY A 496 3.96 8.90 -8.31
CA GLY A 496 5.35 8.73 -8.72
C GLY A 496 5.81 9.71 -9.79
N GLY A 497 7.04 9.55 -10.24
CA GLY A 497 7.61 10.32 -11.35
C GLY A 497 7.07 9.87 -12.70
N ALA A 498 7.45 10.60 -13.75
CA ALA A 498 7.08 10.25 -15.12
C ALA A 498 7.48 8.79 -15.43
N GLY A 499 6.49 7.97 -15.78
CA GLY A 499 6.69 6.55 -16.12
C GLY A 499 6.78 5.56 -14.95
N THR A 500 6.63 5.99 -13.68
CA THR A 500 6.87 5.12 -12.49
C THR A 500 5.59 4.76 -11.70
N GLY A 501 4.42 4.73 -12.34
CA GLY A 501 3.12 4.70 -11.65
C GLY A 501 2.95 3.55 -10.67
N TYR A 502 2.71 3.86 -9.38
CA TYR A 502 2.54 2.86 -8.31
C TYR A 502 1.11 2.28 -8.23
N HIS A 503 0.54 1.95 -9.39
CA HIS A 503 -0.76 1.30 -9.52
C HIS A 503 -0.60 -0.23 -9.59
N ALA A 504 -1.68 -0.99 -9.40
CA ALA A 504 -1.63 -2.42 -9.63
C ALA A 504 -1.13 -2.76 -11.06
N PRO A 505 -0.13 -3.65 -11.20
CA PRO A 505 0.34 -4.10 -12.51
C PRO A 505 -0.80 -4.64 -13.36
N GLY A 506 -0.94 -4.10 -14.58
CA GLY A 506 -2.01 -4.48 -15.50
C GLY A 506 -3.39 -3.84 -15.23
N LEU A 507 -3.50 -2.91 -14.27
CA LEU A 507 -4.74 -2.15 -14.06
C LEU A 507 -5.15 -1.45 -15.36
N LYS A 508 -6.34 -1.76 -15.84
CA LYS A 508 -6.93 -1.14 -17.02
C LYS A 508 -7.60 0.17 -16.67
N HIS A 509 -7.46 1.17 -17.54
CA HIS A 509 -8.04 2.50 -17.30
C HIS A 509 -9.57 2.44 -17.21
N GLN A 510 -10.22 1.58 -18.01
CA GLN A 510 -11.66 1.33 -17.90
C GLN A 510 -12.10 0.82 -16.51
N ASP A 511 -11.24 0.09 -15.79
CA ASP A 511 -11.55 -0.42 -14.46
C ASP A 511 -11.22 0.59 -13.37
N LEU A 512 -10.22 1.46 -13.59
CA LEU A 512 -9.99 2.64 -12.75
C LEU A 512 -11.17 3.60 -12.82
N VAL A 513 -11.70 3.87 -14.02
CA VAL A 513 -12.83 4.80 -14.23
C VAL A 513 -14.11 4.36 -13.49
N LYS A 514 -14.34 3.05 -13.32
CA LYS A 514 -15.47 2.51 -12.51
C LYS A 514 -15.36 2.76 -11.00
N ARG A 515 -14.25 3.32 -10.54
CA ARG A 515 -14.02 3.70 -9.13
C ARG A 515 -14.52 5.11 -8.84
N ILE A 516 -14.54 5.97 -9.86
CA ILE A 516 -14.85 7.39 -9.79
C ILE A 516 -16.36 7.56 -9.61
N LEU A 517 -16.75 8.43 -8.69
CA LEU A 517 -18.15 8.73 -8.34
C LEU A 517 -19.00 9.06 -9.57
N MET A 518 -18.43 9.81 -10.51
CA MET A 518 -19.09 10.27 -11.73
C MET A 518 -19.08 9.24 -12.86
N TYR A 519 -18.82 7.96 -12.60
CA TYR A 519 -19.00 6.94 -13.63
C TYR A 519 -20.46 6.89 -14.11
N HIS A 520 -20.68 6.91 -15.42
CA HIS A 520 -21.99 7.12 -16.05
C HIS A 520 -23.05 6.04 -15.77
N GLN A 521 -22.66 4.96 -15.09
CA GLN A 521 -23.53 3.85 -14.73
C GLN A 521 -23.47 3.61 -13.24
N ALA A 522 -24.64 3.26 -12.68
CA ALA A 522 -24.75 2.85 -11.29
C ALA A 522 -23.93 1.57 -11.04
N GLU A 523 -22.83 1.72 -10.32
CA GLU A 523 -21.94 0.63 -9.91
C GLU A 523 -21.73 0.68 -8.39
N PRO A 524 -21.70 -0.46 -7.68
CA PRO A 524 -21.54 -0.47 -6.22
C PRO A 524 -20.23 0.16 -5.71
N THR A 525 -19.24 0.36 -6.59
CA THR A 525 -17.88 0.80 -6.24
C THR A 525 -17.61 2.28 -6.48
N ILE A 526 -18.56 3.05 -7.05
CA ILE A 526 -18.32 4.47 -7.42
C ILE A 526 -18.29 5.35 -6.18
N THR A 527 -17.09 5.61 -5.68
CA THR A 527 -16.91 6.30 -4.39
C THR A 527 -15.74 7.26 -4.37
N ASP A 528 -14.85 7.22 -5.35
CA ASP A 528 -13.67 8.08 -5.43
C ASP A 528 -14.01 9.44 -6.06
N ILE A 529 -13.42 10.52 -5.53
CA ILE A 529 -13.41 11.82 -6.20
C ILE A 529 -11.93 12.16 -6.45
N PRO A 530 -11.45 12.15 -7.71
CA PRO A 530 -10.05 12.38 -8.01
C PRO A 530 -9.64 13.83 -7.73
N LEU A 531 -8.34 14.08 -7.56
CA LEU A 531 -7.82 15.44 -7.32
C LEU A 531 -7.96 16.29 -8.59
N GLY A 532 -7.43 15.79 -9.71
CA GLY A 532 -7.55 16.41 -11.02
C GLY A 532 -8.53 15.67 -11.93
N ASP A 533 -8.71 16.20 -13.14
CA ASP A 533 -9.52 15.55 -14.18
C ASP A 533 -8.90 14.24 -14.67
N VAL A 534 -9.76 13.30 -15.05
CA VAL A 534 -9.39 11.98 -15.57
C VAL A 534 -9.87 11.83 -17.02
N ALA A 535 -9.07 11.23 -17.87
CA ALA A 535 -9.42 10.99 -19.27
C ALA A 535 -10.60 10.03 -19.40
N GLY A 536 -11.56 10.43 -20.22
CA GLY A 536 -12.82 9.75 -20.47
C GLY A 536 -13.30 9.89 -21.90
N THR A 537 -14.39 9.19 -22.20
CA THR A 537 -15.22 9.39 -23.38
C THR A 537 -16.54 10.04 -22.95
N TYR A 538 -16.99 11.06 -23.68
CA TYR A 538 -18.29 11.69 -23.45
C TYR A 538 -19.42 10.73 -23.88
N VAL A 539 -20.44 10.57 -23.03
CA VAL A 539 -21.61 9.71 -23.29
C VAL A 539 -22.47 10.21 -24.46
N SER A 540 -22.40 11.50 -24.80
CA SER A 540 -23.33 12.16 -25.74
C SER A 540 -22.87 12.23 -27.20
N GLU A 541 -21.61 11.94 -27.53
CA GLU A 541 -21.12 12.05 -28.91
C GLU A 541 -20.79 10.67 -29.51
N GLY A 542 -21.77 10.10 -30.21
CA GLY A 542 -21.60 8.93 -31.10
C GLY A 542 -20.73 9.20 -32.34
N GLY A 543 -19.61 9.90 -32.18
CA GLY A 543 -18.59 10.07 -33.20
C GLY A 543 -17.80 8.78 -33.36
N GLY A 544 -17.55 8.36 -34.61
CA GLY A 544 -16.93 7.08 -34.97
C GLY A 544 -15.47 6.88 -34.58
N SER A 545 -14.97 7.55 -33.53
CA SER A 545 -13.67 7.27 -32.93
C SER A 545 -13.75 7.53 -31.43
N PRO A 546 -13.22 6.62 -30.58
CA PRO A 546 -13.12 6.85 -29.15
C PRO A 546 -12.17 8.04 -28.92
N LYS A 547 -12.73 9.22 -28.70
CA LYS A 547 -11.95 10.40 -28.30
C LYS A 547 -11.77 10.34 -26.79
N THR A 548 -10.54 10.12 -26.36
CA THR A 548 -10.13 10.19 -24.97
C THR A 548 -9.69 11.62 -24.68
N ASN A 549 -10.56 12.42 -24.06
CA ASN A 549 -10.22 13.74 -23.56
C ASN A 549 -10.35 13.74 -22.05
N ALA A 550 -9.61 14.62 -21.37
CA ALA A 550 -9.89 14.90 -19.96
C ALA A 550 -11.37 15.25 -19.80
N VAL A 551 -12.05 14.56 -18.88
CA VAL A 551 -13.43 14.84 -18.51
C VAL A 551 -13.40 15.51 -17.14
N ILE A 552 -14.23 16.54 -17.04
CA ILE A 552 -14.40 17.32 -15.82
C ILE A 552 -15.09 16.46 -14.76
N CYS A 553 -14.32 15.93 -13.81
CA CYS A 553 -14.83 15.04 -12.76
C CYS A 553 -14.03 15.09 -11.46
N GLY A 554 -12.98 15.94 -11.38
CA GLY A 554 -12.10 16.05 -10.21
C GLY A 554 -12.39 17.23 -9.28
N LEU A 555 -11.72 17.23 -8.15
CA LEU A 555 -11.74 18.28 -7.13
C LEU A 555 -11.25 19.63 -7.67
N ASP A 556 -10.23 19.67 -8.53
CA ASP A 556 -9.70 20.93 -9.08
C ASP A 556 -10.80 21.76 -9.74
N TYR A 557 -11.59 21.14 -10.62
CA TYR A 557 -12.72 21.82 -11.25
C TYR A 557 -13.84 22.14 -10.25
N MET A 558 -14.12 21.23 -9.31
CA MET A 558 -15.11 21.47 -8.26
C MET A 558 -14.78 22.72 -7.42
N ASP A 559 -13.50 22.96 -7.14
CA ASP A 559 -13.03 24.12 -6.38
C ASP A 559 -13.11 25.40 -7.22
N ASP A 560 -12.82 25.34 -8.53
CA ASP A 560 -12.97 26.46 -9.47
C ASP A 560 -14.44 26.91 -9.60
N MET A 561 -15.38 25.98 -9.59
CA MET A 561 -16.82 26.27 -9.62
C MET A 561 -17.38 26.68 -8.24
N GLY A 562 -16.60 26.48 -7.19
CA GLY A 562 -16.99 26.62 -5.80
C GLY A 562 -17.65 25.34 -5.27
N ARG A 563 -17.10 24.78 -4.18
CA ARG A 563 -17.60 23.60 -3.45
C ARG A 563 -18.91 23.86 -2.67
N ASN A 564 -19.84 24.56 -3.31
CA ASN A 564 -21.20 24.84 -2.86
C ASN A 564 -22.16 24.38 -3.97
N PRO A 565 -22.63 23.12 -3.91
CA PRO A 565 -23.63 22.65 -4.83
C PRO A 565 -24.88 23.50 -4.63
N CYS A 566 -25.44 23.99 -5.72
CA CYS A 566 -26.51 24.97 -5.68
C CYS A 566 -27.57 24.67 -6.72
N HIS A 567 -28.81 24.78 -6.27
CA HIS A 567 -30.05 24.79 -7.03
C HIS A 567 -30.82 26.06 -6.74
#